data_AF-A0A258BKU5-F1
#
_entry.id   AF-A0A258BKU5-F1
#
_cell.length_a   1.000
_cell.length_b   1.000
_cell.length_c   1.000
_cell.angle_alpha   90.00
_cell.angle_beta   90.00
_cell.angle_gamma   90.00
#
_symmetry.space_group_name_H-M   'P 1'
#
loop_
_entity.id
_entity.type
_entity.pdbx_description
1 polymer ?
#
loop_
_entity_poly.entity_id
_entity_poly.type
_entity_poly.pdbx_seq_one_letter_code
_entity_poly.pdbx_strand_id
1 'polypeptide(L)'
;MTTTTHSRMLILGSGPAGLSAAIYGARAGLKPIVVQGMQPGGQLTITTDVENYPGFRDVIQGPWLMQEMQAQAEHVGAEMLWDQIVDVDLSSRPFRLTGDGGTVYTA
;
A
#
# COMPACT_ATOMS: atom_id res chain seq x y z
N MET A 1 -17.05 -11.78 -15.24
CA MET A 1 -16.97 -12.55 -13.98
C MET A 1 -16.30 -11.64 -12.95
N THR A 2 -16.88 -11.48 -11.77
CA THR A 2 -16.30 -10.66 -10.69
C THR A 2 -15.11 -11.38 -10.09
N THR A 3 -13.90 -10.84 -10.26
CA THR A 3 -12.70 -11.37 -9.63
C THR A 3 -12.77 -11.12 -8.12
N THR A 4 -12.53 -12.15 -7.31
CA THR A 4 -12.48 -12.03 -5.85
C THR A 4 -11.08 -12.38 -5.36
N THR A 5 -10.51 -11.49 -4.55
CA THR A 5 -9.18 -11.64 -3.97
C THR A 5 -9.30 -11.65 -2.45
N HIS A 6 -8.79 -12.68 -1.79
CA HIS A 6 -8.77 -12.78 -0.33
C HIS A 6 -7.34 -12.55 0.19
N SER A 7 -7.21 -11.79 1.26
CA SER A 7 -5.94 -11.54 1.94
C SER A 7 -6.14 -11.60 3.46
N ARG A 8 -5.08 -11.93 4.21
CA ARG A 8 -5.13 -11.81 5.69
C ARG A 8 -4.91 -10.39 6.19
N MET A 9 -4.43 -9.52 5.30
CA MET A 9 -4.15 -8.12 5.59
C MET A 9 -4.25 -7.35 4.28
N LEU A 10 -5.23 -6.45 4.21
CA LEU A 10 -5.41 -5.53 3.10
C LEU A 10 -5.09 -4.12 3.59
N ILE A 11 -4.27 -3.41 2.84
CA ILE A 11 -3.83 -2.05 3.14
C ILE A 11 -4.34 -1.14 2.03
N LEU A 12 -5.03 -0.06 2.40
CA LEU A 12 -5.52 0.94 1.45
C LEU A 12 -4.58 2.14 1.47
N GLY A 13 -3.88 2.34 0.36
CA GLY A 13 -2.93 3.44 0.18
C GLY A 13 -1.48 2.98 0.29
N SER A 14 -0.65 3.61 -0.56
CA SER A 14 0.76 3.27 -0.79
C SER A 14 1.71 4.41 -0.41
N GLY A 15 1.27 5.32 0.47
CA GLY A 15 2.15 6.29 1.11
C GLY A 15 3.07 5.65 2.17
N PRO A 16 3.90 6.45 2.87
CA PRO A 16 4.82 5.94 3.89
C PRO A 16 4.15 5.09 4.97
N ALA A 17 2.93 5.46 5.38
CA ALA A 17 2.16 4.71 6.38
C ALA A 17 1.77 3.32 5.87
N GLY A 18 1.20 3.24 4.66
CA GLY A 18 0.77 1.97 4.06
C GLY A 18 1.95 1.04 3.79
N LEU A 19 3.05 1.57 3.24
CA LEU A 19 4.26 0.80 2.97
C LEU A 19 4.93 0.32 4.26
N SER A 20 4.98 1.15 5.31
CA SER A 20 5.49 0.72 6.62
C SER A 20 4.63 -0.41 7.20
N ALA A 21 3.29 -0.30 7.13
CA ALA A 21 2.39 -1.37 7.57
C ALA A 21 2.60 -2.66 6.76
N ALA A 22 2.81 -2.54 5.44
CA ALA A 22 3.07 -3.66 4.54
C ALA A 22 4.39 -4.36 4.89
N ILE A 23 5.46 -3.60 5.14
CA ILE A 23 6.77 -4.14 5.53
C ILE A 23 6.64 -4.99 6.80
N TYR A 24 5.97 -4.46 7.83
CA TYR A 24 5.79 -5.20 9.08
C TYR A 24 4.87 -6.42 8.92
N GLY A 25 3.74 -6.27 8.22
CA GLY A 25 2.80 -7.37 7.97
C GLY A 25 3.44 -8.50 7.17
N ALA A 26 4.22 -8.17 6.15
CA ALA A 26 4.94 -9.14 5.33
C ALA A 26 6.00 -9.90 6.14
N ARG A 27 6.79 -9.20 6.96
CA ARG A 27 7.76 -9.82 7.88
C ARG A 27 7.12 -10.67 8.97
N ALA A 28 5.90 -10.35 9.38
CA ALA A 28 5.09 -11.19 10.27
C ALA A 28 4.45 -12.40 9.54
N GLY A 29 4.76 -12.58 8.25
CA GLY A 29 4.25 -13.68 7.46
C GLY A 29 2.77 -13.55 7.13
N LEU A 30 2.19 -12.34 7.10
CA LEU A 30 0.77 -12.10 6.76
C LEU A 30 0.50 -12.04 5.26
N LYS A 31 1.54 -11.84 4.43
CA LYS A 31 1.44 -11.64 2.97
C LYS A 31 0.44 -10.52 2.62
N PRO A 32 0.69 -9.27 3.05
CA PRO A 32 -0.25 -8.18 2.88
C PRO A 32 -0.40 -7.80 1.41
N ILE A 33 -1.62 -7.40 1.04
CA ILE A 33 -1.91 -6.76 -0.24
C ILE A 33 -2.07 -5.26 0.00
N VAL A 34 -1.35 -4.43 -0.76
CA VAL A 34 -1.50 -2.97 -0.77
C VAL A 34 -2.25 -2.56 -2.03
N VAL A 35 -3.44 -2.00 -1.86
CA VAL A 35 -4.18 -1.34 -2.93
C VAL A 35 -3.67 0.10 -3.05
N GLN A 36 -3.00 0.41 -4.15
CA GLN A 36 -2.16 1.60 -4.22
C GLN A 36 -2.94 2.92 -4.34
N GLY A 37 -4.16 2.89 -4.88
CA GLY A 37 -4.98 4.07 -5.13
C GLY A 37 -4.52 4.89 -6.33
N MET A 38 -5.10 6.09 -6.50
CA MET A 38 -4.85 6.96 -7.66
C MET A 38 -3.40 7.48 -7.74
N GLN A 39 -2.75 7.66 -6.59
CA GLN A 39 -1.42 8.24 -6.51
C GLN A 39 -0.48 7.31 -5.74
N PRO A 40 0.15 6.34 -6.42
CA PRO A 40 1.14 5.50 -5.79
C PRO A 40 2.30 6.29 -5.19
N GLY A 41 2.74 5.88 -4.01
CA GLY A 41 3.72 6.63 -3.21
C GLY A 41 3.12 7.83 -2.45
N GLY A 42 1.86 8.19 -2.71
CA GLY A 42 1.18 9.31 -2.05
C GLY A 42 1.83 10.67 -2.32
N GLN A 43 1.60 11.64 -1.43
CA GLN A 43 1.98 13.04 -1.66
C GLN A 43 3.49 13.29 -1.73
N LEU A 44 4.34 12.38 -1.24
CA LEU A 44 5.79 12.52 -1.38
C LEU A 44 6.25 12.42 -2.84
N THR A 45 5.42 11.90 -3.75
CA THR A 45 5.77 11.84 -5.19
C THR A 45 5.66 13.19 -5.91
N ILE A 46 5.09 14.22 -5.28
CA ILE A 46 4.93 15.56 -5.88
C ILE A 46 5.82 16.62 -5.22
N THR A 47 6.63 16.25 -4.23
CA THR A 47 7.68 17.12 -3.68
C THR A 47 9.03 16.69 -4.20
N THR A 48 9.90 17.63 -4.49
CA THR A 48 11.30 17.33 -4.80
C THR A 48 12.04 17.02 -3.52
N ASP A 49 12.16 17.99 -2.61
CA ASP A 49 13.11 17.89 -1.51
C ASP A 49 12.45 17.39 -0.22
N VAL A 50 13.07 16.38 0.38
CA VAL A 50 12.73 15.86 1.70
C VAL A 50 13.97 15.94 2.58
N GLU A 51 13.90 16.77 3.62
CA GLU A 51 15.04 17.07 4.50
C GLU A 51 14.85 16.58 5.94
N ASN A 52 13.64 16.11 6.26
CA ASN A 52 13.20 15.83 7.63
C ASN A 52 12.74 14.38 7.85
N TYR A 53 12.97 13.49 6.88
CA TYR A 53 12.74 12.07 7.08
C TYR A 53 13.97 11.44 7.74
N PRO A 54 13.88 10.97 9.00
CA PRO A 54 15.03 10.48 9.73
C PRO A 54 15.64 9.24 9.07
N GLY A 55 16.97 9.15 9.08
CA GLY A 55 17.73 8.10 8.40
C GLY A 55 18.54 8.59 7.20
N PHE A 56 18.27 9.81 6.74
CA PHE A 56 19.01 10.46 5.66
C PHE A 56 19.68 11.73 6.18
N ARG A 57 21.00 11.81 5.99
CA ARG A 57 21.80 12.98 6.38
C ARG A 57 21.62 14.13 5.39
N ASP A 58 21.62 13.79 4.10
CA ASP A 58 21.52 14.74 3.00
C ASP A 58 20.08 14.77 2.47
N VAL A 59 19.72 15.84 1.77
CA VAL A 59 18.40 15.99 1.13
C VAL A 59 18.18 14.88 0.11
N ILE A 60 17.01 14.24 0.17
CA ILE A 60 16.62 13.19 -0.78
C ILE A 60 15.39 13.61 -1.59
N GLN A 61 15.17 12.92 -2.71
CA GLN A 61 14.00 13.16 -3.54
C GLN A 61 12.78 12.40 -3.01
N GLY A 62 11.63 13.06 -2.91
CA GLY A 62 10.36 12.45 -2.48
C GLY A 62 9.95 11.21 -3.30
N PRO A 63 9.93 11.26 -4.64
CA PRO A 63 9.68 10.10 -5.50
C PRO A 63 10.65 8.95 -5.26
N TRP A 64 11.94 9.25 -5.05
CA TRP A 64 12.96 8.25 -4.78
C TRP A 64 12.71 7.54 -3.45
N LEU A 65 12.41 8.29 -2.37
CA LEU A 65 12.07 7.71 -1.08
C LEU A 65 10.90 6.72 -1.19
N MET A 66 9.85 7.09 -1.93
CA MET A 66 8.68 6.22 -2.10
C MET A 66 9.00 4.96 -2.91
N GLN A 67 9.86 5.07 -3.93
CA GLN A 67 10.35 3.93 -4.70
C GLN A 67 11.13 2.95 -3.80
N GLU A 68 12.03 3.45 -2.95
CA GLU A 68 12.79 2.61 -2.02
C GLU A 68 11.88 1.93 -0.99
N MET A 69 10.89 2.65 -0.44
CA MET A 69 9.93 2.06 0.51
C MET A 69 9.08 0.97 -0.15
N GLN A 70 8.65 1.16 -1.40
CA GLN A 70 7.88 0.14 -2.13
C GLN A 70 8.75 -1.08 -2.43
N ALA A 71 9.97 -0.87 -2.92
CA ALA A 71 10.91 -1.95 -3.17
C ALA A 71 11.21 -2.76 -1.90
N GLN A 72 11.33 -2.08 -0.74
CA GLN A 72 11.48 -2.75 0.54
C GLN A 72 10.25 -3.60 0.89
N ALA A 73 9.04 -3.08 0.70
CA ALA A 73 7.80 -3.80 0.97
C ALA A 73 7.65 -5.06 0.09
N GLU A 74 7.91 -4.93 -1.21
CA GLU A 74 7.89 -6.04 -2.17
C GLU A 74 8.96 -7.09 -1.84
N HIS A 75 10.18 -6.65 -1.50
CA HIS A 75 11.29 -7.52 -1.14
C HIS A 75 10.96 -8.43 0.05
N VAL A 76 10.22 -7.92 1.05
CA VAL A 76 9.81 -8.71 2.21
C VAL A 76 8.52 -9.52 1.99
N GLY A 77 7.89 -9.41 0.81
CA GLY A 77 6.76 -10.23 0.40
C GLY A 77 5.38 -9.57 0.48
N ALA A 78 5.31 -8.24 0.47
CA ALA A 78 4.05 -7.53 0.23
C ALA A 78 3.71 -7.52 -1.27
N GLU A 79 2.42 -7.60 -1.61
CA GLU A 79 1.92 -7.54 -2.98
C GLU A 79 1.31 -6.16 -3.25
N MET A 80 1.70 -5.52 -4.35
CA MET A 80 1.21 -4.20 -4.74
C MET A 80 0.18 -4.34 -5.86
N LEU A 81 -1.05 -3.85 -5.64
CA LEU A 81 -2.11 -3.87 -6.64
C LEU A 81 -2.50 -2.47 -7.07
N TRP A 82 -2.51 -2.26 -8.38
CA TRP A 82 -3.05 -1.06 -9.00
C TRP A 82 -4.57 -1.18 -9.07
N ASP A 83 -5.22 -0.62 -8.05
CA ASP A 83 -6.67 -0.50 -7.98
C ASP A 83 -6.99 0.68 -7.04
N GLN A 84 -8.25 1.10 -7.06
CA GLN A 84 -8.80 2.09 -6.16
C GLN A 84 -10.03 1.51 -5.49
N ILE A 85 -10.02 1.40 -4.16
CA ILE A 85 -11.22 1.02 -3.43
C ILE A 85 -12.24 2.17 -3.50
N VAL A 86 -13.45 1.85 -3.91
CA VAL A 86 -14.58 2.78 -4.03
C VAL A 86 -15.67 2.53 -2.99
N ASP A 87 -15.70 1.33 -2.39
CA ASP A 87 -16.68 0.95 -1.37
C ASP A 87 -16.08 0.01 -0.32
N VAL A 88 -16.54 0.12 0.92
CA VAL A 88 -16.06 -0.65 2.08
C VAL A 88 -17.24 -1.06 2.96
N ASP A 89 -17.42 -2.36 3.13
CA ASP A 89 -18.35 -2.96 4.09
C ASP A 89 -17.58 -3.59 5.26
N LEU A 90 -17.68 -2.95 6.42
CA LEU A 90 -17.07 -3.38 7.69
C LEU A 90 -18.07 -4.02 8.65
N SER A 91 -19.33 -4.20 8.23
CA SER A 91 -20.42 -4.68 9.09
C SER A 91 -20.30 -6.15 9.47
N SER A 92 -19.55 -6.94 8.68
CA SER A 92 -19.37 -8.38 8.87
C SER A 92 -17.92 -8.80 8.55
N ARG A 93 -17.57 -10.03 8.95
CA ARG A 93 -16.25 -10.61 8.70
C ARG A 93 -16.33 -11.82 7.77
N PRO A 94 -15.37 -12.01 6.84
CA PRO A 94 -14.28 -11.09 6.52
C PRO A 94 -14.81 -9.76 5.96
N PHE A 95 -14.11 -8.66 6.24
CA PHE A 95 -14.45 -7.35 5.72
C PHE A 95 -14.41 -7.41 4.19
N ARG A 96 -15.28 -6.63 3.54
CA ARG A 96 -15.42 -6.66 2.09
C ARG A 96 -15.20 -5.26 1.52
N LEU A 97 -14.38 -5.19 0.47
CA LEU A 97 -14.07 -3.94 -0.20
C LEU A 97 -14.24 -4.13 -1.70
N THR A 98 -14.65 -3.09 -2.40
CA THR A 98 -14.87 -3.12 -3.85
C THR A 98 -13.92 -2.14 -4.52
N GLY A 99 -13.12 -2.64 -5.47
CA GLY A 99 -12.30 -1.82 -6.36
C GLY A 99 -13.12 -1.19 -7.49
N ASP A 100 -12.62 -0.11 -8.07
CA ASP A 100 -13.29 0.63 -9.16
C ASP A 100 -13.55 -0.25 -10.39
N GLY A 101 -12.64 -1.20 -10.66
CA GLY A 101 -12.80 -2.22 -11.71
C GLY A 101 -13.80 -3.33 -11.39
N GLY A 102 -14.47 -3.29 -10.23
CA GLY A 102 -15.41 -4.31 -9.76
C GLY A 102 -14.78 -5.54 -9.10
N THR A 103 -13.45 -5.55 -8.90
CA THR A 103 -12.78 -6.57 -8.09
C THR A 103 -13.25 -6.50 -6.65
N VAL A 104 -13.57 -7.66 -6.05
CA VAL A 104 -13.96 -7.74 -4.65
C VAL A 104 -12.76 -8.21 -3.83
N TYR A 105 -12.38 -7.42 -2.83
CA TYR A 105 -11.35 -7.78 -1.85
C TYR A 105 -12.00 -8.23 -0.55
N THR A 106 -11.41 -9.23 0.10
CA THR A 106 -11.82 -9.67 1.44
C THR A 106 -10.62 -9.75 2.39
N ALA A 107 -10.81 -9.31 3.64
CA ALA A 107 -9.77 -9.31 4.68
C ALA A 107 -10.29 -9.51 6.10
#